data_AF-S8C2Y8-F1
#
_entry.id   AF-S8C2Y8-F1
#
_cell.length_a   1.000
_cell.length_b   1.000
_cell.length_c   1.000
_cell.angle_alpha   90.00
_cell.angle_beta   90.00
_cell.angle_gamma   90.00
#
_symmetry.space_group_name_H-M   'P 1'
#
loop_
_entity.id
_entity.type
_entity.pdbx_description
1 polymer ?
#
loop_
_entity_poly.entity_id
_entity_poly.type
_entity_poly.pdbx_seq_one_letter_code
_entity_poly.pdbx_strand_id
1 'polypeptide(L)'
;MRGLKNMAKKLSSIGEMGFIRGGGSINWFPGHMAAATRAIKDRLKLSDLVIEVRDARIPLSSANFDLQHKLVGKRKVVALNKRDLANPNIMHKWIRYFESCKQDCLPINSHSKSSVNKVV
;
A
#
# COMPACT_ATOMS: atom_id res chain seq x y z
N MET A 1 -1.48 44.59 -1.72
CA MET A 1 -0.62 43.52 -2.29
C MET A 1 -0.31 42.32 -1.36
N ARG A 2 -0.76 42.25 -0.09
CA ARG A 2 -0.46 41.11 0.82
C ARG A 2 -1.38 39.89 0.66
N GLY A 3 -2.54 40.01 -0.02
CA GLY A 3 -3.51 38.92 -0.18
C GLY A 3 -3.13 37.86 -1.22
N LEU A 4 -2.52 38.26 -2.35
CA LEU A 4 -2.15 37.31 -3.42
C LEU A 4 -1.01 36.35 -3.02
N LYS A 5 -0.08 36.80 -2.16
CA LYS A 5 1.04 35.95 -1.70
C LYS A 5 0.57 34.77 -0.84
N ASN A 6 -0.53 34.93 -0.11
CA ASN A 6 -1.10 33.87 0.73
C ASN A 6 -1.91 32.84 -0.07
N MET A 7 -2.54 33.27 -1.18
CA MET A 7 -3.20 32.34 -2.11
C MET A 7 -2.19 31.48 -2.88
N ALA A 8 -1.08 32.07 -3.34
CA ALA A 8 -0.02 31.33 -4.02
C ALA A 8 0.60 30.23 -3.13
N LYS A 9 0.77 30.50 -1.82
CA LYS A 9 1.26 29.53 -0.84
C LYS A 9 0.25 28.42 -0.51
N LYS A 10 -1.05 28.71 -0.64
CA LYS A 10 -2.14 27.72 -0.47
C LYS A 10 -2.31 26.84 -1.71
N LEU A 11 -2.05 27.37 -2.90
CA LEU A 11 -2.02 26.60 -4.16
C LEU A 11 -0.80 25.67 -4.24
N SER A 12 0.37 26.10 -3.77
CA SER A 12 1.58 25.25 -3.75
C SER A 12 1.43 24.05 -2.79
N SER A 13 0.63 24.18 -1.73
CA SER A 13 0.33 23.08 -0.80
C SER A 13 -0.60 22.01 -1.37
N ILE A 14 -1.28 22.28 -2.49
CA ILE A 14 -2.24 21.36 -3.13
C ILE A 14 -1.57 20.65 -4.34
N GLY A 15 -0.31 20.98 -4.66
CA GLY A 15 0.36 20.62 -5.91
C GLY A 15 1.29 19.40 -5.92
N GLU A 16 1.58 18.71 -4.82
CA GLU A 16 2.59 17.63 -4.79
C GLU A 16 2.00 16.21 -4.61
N MET A 17 0.91 15.90 -5.29
CA MET A 17 0.53 14.50 -5.58
C MET A 17 0.49 14.21 -7.08
N GLY A 18 1.38 14.85 -7.84
CA GLY A 18 1.64 14.51 -9.23
C GLY A 18 2.59 13.31 -9.32
N PHE A 19 2.07 12.10 -9.52
CA PHE A 19 2.84 11.09 -10.25
C PHE A 19 3.27 11.76 -11.56
N ILE A 20 4.59 11.84 -11.82
CA ILE A 20 5.10 12.46 -13.05
C ILE A 20 4.53 11.65 -14.23
N ARG A 21 3.53 12.21 -14.92
CA ARG A 21 2.90 11.59 -16.11
C ARG A 21 3.88 11.34 -17.26
N GLY A 22 5.13 11.83 -17.15
CA GLY A 22 6.22 11.67 -18.13
C GLY A 22 7.39 10.78 -17.70
N GLY A 23 7.26 9.94 -16.66
CA GLY A 23 8.27 8.89 -16.38
C GLY A 23 9.66 9.40 -15.98
N GLY A 24 9.75 10.48 -15.20
CA GLY A 24 11.01 10.93 -14.61
C GLY A 24 11.46 10.05 -13.42
N SER A 25 12.72 10.18 -13.00
CA SER A 25 13.24 9.51 -11.82
C SER A 25 12.48 9.94 -10.57
N ILE A 26 11.82 8.99 -9.91
CA ILE A 26 11.13 9.25 -8.64
C ILE A 26 12.21 9.39 -7.56
N ASN A 27 12.41 10.61 -7.07
CA ASN A 27 13.26 10.83 -5.91
C ASN A 27 12.48 10.52 -4.63
N TRP A 28 12.66 9.33 -4.07
CA TRP A 28 11.89 8.87 -2.92
C TRP A 28 12.19 9.62 -1.61
N PHE A 29 13.42 10.09 -1.44
CA PHE A 29 13.88 10.71 -0.20
C PHE A 29 14.42 12.14 -0.44
N PRO A 30 14.32 13.05 0.56
CA PRO A 30 13.75 12.84 1.90
C PRO A 30 12.26 13.22 2.03
N GLY A 31 11.67 13.88 1.04
CA GLY A 31 10.32 14.49 1.16
C GLY A 31 9.15 13.56 0.81
N HIS A 32 9.23 12.85 -0.33
CA HIS A 32 8.09 12.10 -0.87
C HIS A 32 7.67 10.93 0.02
N MET A 33 8.63 10.12 0.48
CA MET A 33 8.35 9.03 1.41
C MET A 33 7.78 9.54 2.74
N ALA A 34 8.30 10.66 3.26
CA ALA A 34 7.77 11.26 4.50
C ALA A 34 6.33 11.76 4.32
N ALA A 35 6.03 12.42 3.20
CA ALA A 35 4.69 12.89 2.86
C ALA A 35 3.70 11.72 2.70
N ALA A 36 4.06 10.69 1.94
CA ALA A 36 3.24 9.49 1.76
C ALA A 36 2.98 8.77 3.09
N THR A 37 4.02 8.64 3.91
CA THR A 37 3.94 8.00 5.23
C THR A 37 3.02 8.77 6.18
N ARG A 38 3.04 10.11 6.15
CA ARG A 38 2.11 10.96 6.91
C ARG A 38 0.67 10.78 6.42
N ALA A 39 0.46 10.84 5.11
CA ALA A 39 -0.87 10.66 4.51
C ALA A 39 -1.48 9.29 4.83
N ILE A 40 -0.68 8.21 4.80
CA ILE A 40 -1.12 6.87 5.22
C ILE A 40 -1.53 6.88 6.70
N LYS A 41 -0.71 7.46 7.58
CA LYS A 41 -1.01 7.53 9.03
C LYS A 41 -2.34 8.25 9.30
N ASP A 42 -2.64 9.32 8.58
CA ASP A 42 -3.89 10.05 8.78
C ASP A 42 -5.11 9.27 8.27
N ARG A 43 -4.99 8.57 7.14
CA ARG A 43 -6.06 7.70 6.62
C ARG A 43 -6.31 6.49 7.53
N LEU A 44 -5.26 5.92 8.13
CA LEU A 44 -5.39 4.78 9.05
C LEU A 44 -6.25 5.08 10.28
N LYS A 45 -6.33 6.33 10.72
CA LYS A 45 -7.19 6.74 11.86
C LYS A 45 -8.68 6.52 11.54
N LEU A 46 -9.06 6.71 10.29
CA LEU A 46 -10.44 6.65 9.81
C LEU A 46 -10.85 5.25 9.30
N SER A 47 -9.90 4.32 9.19
CA SER A 47 -10.14 2.99 8.62
C SER A 47 -10.38 1.93 9.69
N ASP A 48 -11.39 1.09 9.47
CA ASP A 48 -11.67 -0.09 10.31
C ASP A 48 -10.85 -1.31 9.90
N LEU A 49 -10.56 -1.43 8.59
CA LEU A 49 -9.83 -2.53 7.98
C LEU A 49 -8.74 -2.00 7.05
N VAL A 50 -7.58 -2.66 7.07
CA VAL A 50 -6.48 -2.39 6.15
C VAL A 50 -6.25 -3.61 5.26
N ILE A 51 -6.22 -3.39 3.95
CA ILE A 51 -5.80 -4.40 2.98
C ILE A 51 -4.38 -4.07 2.54
N GLU A 52 -3.42 -4.89 2.95
CA GLU A 52 -2.02 -4.78 2.55
C GLU A 52 -1.78 -5.59 1.28
N VAL A 53 -1.69 -4.91 0.14
CA VAL A 53 -1.43 -5.58 -1.14
C VAL A 53 0.06 -5.83 -1.32
N ARG A 54 0.44 -7.08 -1.54
CA ARG A 54 1.83 -7.52 -1.78
C ARG A 54 1.94 -8.31 -3.08
N ASP A 55 3.17 -8.48 -3.59
CA ASP A 55 3.43 -9.31 -4.76
C ASP A 55 3.57 -10.78 -4.33
N ALA A 56 2.72 -11.66 -4.87
CA ALA A 56 2.67 -13.07 -4.51
C ALA A 56 3.98 -13.83 -4.82
N ARG A 57 4.82 -13.32 -5.72
CA ARG A 57 6.11 -13.94 -6.07
C ARG A 57 7.15 -13.74 -4.97
N ILE A 58 7.06 -12.62 -4.24
CA ILE A 58 7.99 -12.24 -3.16
C ILE A 58 7.22 -11.63 -1.96
N PRO A 59 6.39 -12.41 -1.24
CA PRO A 59 5.45 -11.88 -0.24
C PRO A 59 6.07 -11.17 0.96
N LEU A 60 7.32 -11.52 1.31
CA LEU A 60 8.05 -10.88 2.40
C LEU A 60 8.82 -9.64 1.91
N SER A 61 9.54 -9.76 0.80
CA SER A 61 10.38 -8.68 0.28
C SER A 61 9.57 -7.51 -0.29
N SER A 62 8.34 -7.74 -0.76
CA SER A 62 7.44 -6.68 -1.22
C SER A 62 6.70 -5.95 -0.08
N ALA A 63 6.93 -6.32 1.17
CA ALA A 63 6.33 -5.67 2.33
C ALA A 63 7.03 -4.33 2.64
N ASN A 64 6.27 -3.35 3.11
CA ASN A 64 6.83 -2.14 3.70
C ASN A 64 7.01 -2.36 5.21
N PHE A 65 8.25 -2.60 5.65
CA PHE A 65 8.58 -2.85 7.05
C PHE A 65 8.35 -1.61 7.94
N ASP A 66 8.62 -0.41 7.43
CA ASP A 66 8.43 0.85 8.15
C ASP A 66 6.96 1.15 8.46
N LEU A 67 6.01 0.57 7.71
CA LEU A 67 4.58 0.74 7.99
C LEU A 67 4.05 -0.29 8.99
N GLN A 68 4.73 -1.42 9.22
CA GLN A 68 4.17 -2.51 10.03
C GLN A 68 3.84 -2.09 11.46
N HIS A 69 4.69 -1.28 12.08
CA HIS A 69 4.45 -0.78 13.44
C HIS A 69 3.20 0.12 13.54
N LYS A 70 2.80 0.77 12.43
CA LYS A 70 1.62 1.65 12.38
C LYS A 70 0.32 0.89 12.15
N LEU A 71 0.42 -0.36 11.71
CA LEU A 71 -0.72 -1.25 11.44
C LEU A 71 -1.07 -2.10 12.67
N VAL A 72 -0.26 -2.05 13.73
CA VAL A 72 -0.51 -2.78 14.98
C VAL A 72 -1.84 -2.33 15.58
N GLY A 73 -2.71 -3.31 15.91
CA GLY A 73 -4.03 -3.06 16.49
C GLY A 73 -5.15 -2.77 15.49
N LYS A 74 -4.84 -2.64 14.18
CA LYS A 74 -5.87 -2.58 13.14
C LYS A 74 -6.16 -3.98 12.59
N ARG A 75 -7.43 -4.24 12.24
CA ARG A 75 -7.77 -5.43 11.47
C ARG A 75 -7.06 -5.32 10.11
N LYS A 76 -6.32 -6.37 9.74
CA LYS A 76 -5.49 -6.37 8.53
C LYS A 76 -5.64 -7.66 7.74
N VAL A 77 -5.77 -7.54 6.43
CA VAL A 77 -5.72 -8.65 5.47
C VAL A 77 -4.57 -8.43 4.50
N VAL A 78 -3.72 -9.44 4.31
CA VAL A 78 -2.64 -9.43 3.32
C VAL A 78 -3.18 -9.99 2.01
N ALA A 79 -3.24 -9.16 0.97
CA ALA A 79 -3.66 -9.59 -0.36
C ALA A 79 -2.42 -9.88 -1.22
N LEU A 80 -2.14 -11.16 -1.49
CA LEU A 80 -1.04 -11.59 -2.34
C LEU A 80 -1.48 -11.52 -3.81
N ASN A 81 -1.22 -10.37 -4.44
CA ASN A 81 -1.59 -10.09 -5.82
C ASN A 81 -0.61 -10.72 -6.82
N LYS A 82 -1.06 -10.86 -8.09
CA LYS A 82 -0.34 -11.54 -9.18
C LYS A 82 -0.14 -13.04 -8.90
N ARG A 83 -1.13 -13.68 -8.26
CA ARG A 83 -1.09 -15.13 -7.97
C ARG A 83 -0.86 -16.00 -9.21
N ASP A 84 -1.29 -15.52 -10.37
CA ASP A 84 -1.15 -16.16 -11.69
C ASP A 84 0.30 -16.19 -12.16
N LEU A 85 1.13 -15.26 -11.70
CA LEU A 85 2.57 -15.21 -11.99
C LEU A 85 3.42 -15.88 -10.89
N ALA A 86 2.80 -16.28 -9.79
CA ALA A 86 3.48 -16.92 -8.68
C ALA A 86 3.52 -18.45 -8.88
N ASN A 87 4.57 -19.09 -8.39
CA ASN A 87 4.68 -20.55 -8.47
C ASN A 87 3.58 -21.19 -7.58
N PRO A 88 2.68 -22.01 -8.14
CA PRO A 88 1.54 -22.57 -7.40
C PRO A 88 1.99 -23.49 -6.25
N ASN A 89 3.13 -24.16 -6.39
CA ASN A 89 3.66 -25.09 -5.39
C ASN A 89 4.13 -24.38 -4.12
N ILE A 90 4.56 -23.11 -4.22
CA ILE A 90 5.01 -22.32 -3.05
C ILE A 90 3.87 -21.51 -2.43
N MET A 91 2.79 -21.24 -3.17
CA MET A 91 1.67 -20.42 -2.67
C MET A 91 1.04 -21.01 -1.40
N HIS A 92 0.87 -22.33 -1.35
CA HIS A 92 0.37 -23.00 -0.15
C HIS A 92 1.29 -22.83 1.06
N LYS A 93 2.62 -22.78 0.84
CA LYS A 93 3.58 -22.51 1.90
C LYS A 93 3.44 -21.08 2.44
N TRP A 94 3.24 -20.11 1.56
CA TRP A 94 3.01 -18.72 1.96
C TRP A 94 1.71 -18.53 2.73
N ILE A 95 0.61 -19.13 2.28
CA ILE A 95 -0.67 -19.08 2.99
C ILE A 95 -0.51 -19.65 4.40
N ARG A 96 0.08 -20.85 4.53
CA ARG A 96 0.35 -21.48 5.84
C ARG A 96 1.27 -20.64 6.71
N TYR A 97 2.28 -19.99 6.13
CA TYR A 97 3.16 -19.09 6.86
C TYR A 97 2.37 -17.92 7.47
N PHE A 98 1.54 -17.23 6.69
CA PHE A 98 0.74 -16.12 7.21
C PHE A 98 -0.32 -16.56 8.22
N GLU A 99 -0.96 -17.71 8.01
CA GLU A 99 -1.86 -18.35 9.00
C GLU A 99 -1.13 -18.62 10.32
N SER A 100 0.08 -19.16 10.28
CA SER A 100 0.91 -19.40 11.48
C SER A 100 1.29 -18.10 12.21
N CYS A 101 1.41 -16.99 11.47
CA CYS A 101 1.62 -15.65 12.02
C CYS A 101 0.31 -14.97 12.47
N LYS A 102 -0.84 -15.67 12.44
CA LYS A 102 -2.17 -15.12 12.74
C LYS A 102 -2.53 -13.91 11.86
N GLN A 103 -2.13 -13.95 10.59
CA GLN A 103 -2.44 -12.92 9.59
C GLN A 103 -3.34 -13.50 8.51
N ASP A 104 -4.49 -12.86 8.29
CA ASP A 104 -5.38 -13.23 7.19
C ASP A 104 -4.67 -12.97 5.86
N CYS A 105 -4.62 -13.98 4.99
CA CYS A 105 -3.91 -13.91 3.73
C CYS A 105 -4.78 -14.43 2.58
N LEU A 106 -4.94 -13.63 1.52
CA LEU A 106 -5.73 -13.97 0.35
C LEU A 106 -4.90 -13.89 -0.93
N PRO A 107 -4.68 -15.02 -1.64
CA PRO A 107 -4.04 -14.99 -2.95
C PRO A 107 -5.04 -14.53 -4.03
N ILE A 108 -4.72 -13.42 -4.69
CA ILE A 108 -5.59 -12.80 -5.68
C ILE A 108 -4.89 -12.49 -7.01
N ASN A 109 -5.69 -12.38 -8.06
CA ASN A 109 -5.28 -11.73 -9.31
C ASN A 109 -6.17 -10.50 -9.51
N SER A 110 -5.60 -9.29 -9.37
CA SER A 110 -6.34 -8.03 -9.53
C SER A 110 -6.91 -7.81 -10.94
N HIS A 111 -6.40 -8.50 -11.96
CA HIS A 111 -6.99 -8.45 -13.31
C HIS A 111 -8.25 -9.31 -13.45
N SER A 112 -8.49 -10.21 -12.49
CA SER A 112 -9.67 -11.08 -12.47
C SER A 112 -10.71 -10.58 -11.47
N LYS A 113 -11.85 -10.10 -11.98
CA LYS A 113 -12.97 -9.62 -11.16
C LYS A 113 -13.45 -10.65 -10.13
N SER A 114 -13.53 -11.92 -10.53
CA SER A 114 -13.94 -13.03 -9.64
C SER A 114 -12.96 -13.25 -8.48
N SER A 115 -11.68 -12.91 -8.67
CA SER A 115 -10.68 -12.98 -7.60
C SER A 115 -10.77 -11.79 -6.65
N VAL A 116 -11.10 -10.59 -7.16
CA VAL A 116 -11.22 -9.37 -6.36
C VAL A 116 -12.45 -9.41 -5.46
N ASN A 117 -13.56 -9.95 -5.95
CA ASN A 117 -14.80 -10.12 -5.17
C ASN A 117 -14.65 -11.05 -3.96
N LYS A 118 -13.52 -11.75 -3.80
CA LYS A 118 -13.24 -12.57 -2.60
C LYS A 118 -12.68 -11.76 -1.44
N VAL A 119 -12.27 -10.51 -1.71
CA VAL A 119 -11.68 -9.60 -0.71
C VAL A 119 -12.75 -8.71 -0.08
N VAL A 120 -13.88 -8.51 -0.78
CA VAL A 120 -15.00 -7.62 -0.40
C VAL A 120 -16.21 -8.45 -0.02
#